data_AF-A0A0E9Q0A0-F1
#
_entry.id   AF-A0A0E9Q0A0-F1
#
_cell.length_a   1.000
_cell.length_b   1.000
_cell.length_c   1.000
_cell.angle_alpha   90.00
_cell.angle_beta   90.00
_cell.angle_gamma   90.00
#
_symmetry.space_group_name_H-M   'P 1'
#
loop_
_entity.id
_entity.type
_entity.pdbx_description
1 polymer ?
#
loop_
_entity_poly.entity_id
_entity_poly.type
_entity_poly.pdbx_seq_one_letter_code
_entity_poly.pdbx_strand_id
1 'polypeptide(L)' 'MLTGTLPFQGKDRNETMNMILKAKLGMPQFLSLEAQSLLRMLFKRNPANRLGAGPDGV' A
#
# COMPACT_ATOMS: atom_id res chain seq x y z
N MET A 1 -8.01 8.92 -7.15
CA MET A 1 -6.68 8.38 -6.79
C MET A 1 -5.94 9.44 -5.97
N LEU A 2 -5.17 9.07 -4.94
CA LEU A 2 -4.60 10.01 -3.96
C LEU A 2 -3.21 10.56 -4.33
N THR A 3 -2.38 9.80 -5.02
CA THR A 3 -0.96 10.14 -5.26
C THR A 3 -0.61 10.41 -6.72
N GLY A 4 -1.50 10.08 -7.66
CA GLY A 4 -1.26 10.24 -9.11
C GLY A 4 -0.16 9.34 -9.69
N THR A 5 0.51 8.53 -8.87
CA THR A 5 1.64 7.66 -9.24
C THR A 5 1.42 6.23 -8.72
N LEU A 6 2.06 5.27 -9.40
CA LEU A 6 2.05 3.87 -8.99
C LEU A 6 2.87 3.70 -7.69
N PRO A 7 2.34 3.00 -6.67
CA PRO A 7 3.06 2.79 -5.41
C PRO A 7 4.26 1.85 -5.56
N PHE A 8 4.24 0.96 -6.56
CA PHE A 8 5.33 0.05 -6.90
C PHE A 8 5.45 -0.04 -8.41
N GLN A 9 6.66 0.21 -8.92
CA GLN A 9 6.98 0.08 -10.33
C GLN A 9 8.42 -0.42 -10.44
N GLY A 10 8.63 -1.44 -11.27
CA GLY A 10 9.95 -1.91 -11.67
C GLY A 10 10.08 -1.86 -13.19
N LYS A 11 11.28 -2.14 -13.71
CA LYS A 11 11.55 -2.20 -15.15
C LYS A 11 10.82 -3.37 -15.82
N ASP A 12 10.75 -4.49 -15.11
CA ASP A 12 10.11 -5.73 -15.58
C ASP A 12 9.08 -6.27 -14.57
N ARG A 13 8.28 -7.27 -15.00
CA ARG A 13 7.28 -7.92 -14.15
C ARG A 13 7.88 -8.48 -12.85
N ASN A 14 9.03 -9.16 -12.95
CA ASN A 14 9.68 -9.77 -11.79
C ASN A 14 10.14 -8.74 -10.76
N GLU A 15 10.66 -7.60 -11.24
CA GLU A 15 11.07 -6.50 -10.37
C GLU A 15 9.87 -5.83 -9.72
N THR A 16 8.80 -5.59 -10.50
CA THR A 16 7.55 -5.04 -9.97
C THR A 16 6.95 -5.93 -8.88
N MET A 17 6.93 -7.25 -9.08
CA MET A 17 6.47 -8.20 -8.06
C MET A 17 7.35 -8.18 -6.81
N ASN A 18 8.68 -8.12 -6.97
CA ASN A 18 9.60 -7.96 -5.83
C ASN A 18 9.35 -6.65 -5.06
N MET A 19 9.07 -5.55 -5.76
CA MET A 19 8.73 -4.26 -5.15
C MET A 19 7.43 -4.35 -4.36
N ILE A 20 6.38 -4.96 -4.91
CA ILE A 20 5.10 -5.18 -4.21
C ILE A 20 5.33 -5.98 -2.91
N LEU A 21 6.19 -6.99 -2.94
CA LEU A 21 6.46 -7.84 -1.78
C LEU A 21 7.37 -7.17 -0.75
N LYS A 22 8.41 -6.44 -1.17
CA LYS A 22 9.53 -6.04 -0.29
C LYS A 22 9.69 -4.53 -0.10
N ALA A 23 9.28 -3.70 -1.05
CA ALA A 23 9.49 -2.26 -0.95
C ALA A 23 8.58 -1.62 0.11
N LYS A 24 9.07 -0.56 0.74
CA LYS A 24 8.24 0.24 1.65
C LYS A 24 7.41 1.21 0.82
N LEU A 25 6.14 1.37 1.18
CA LEU A 25 5.26 2.34 0.55
C LEU A 25 5.77 3.76 0.88
N GLY A 26 6.14 4.52 -0.15
CA GLY A 26 6.46 5.94 0.00
C GLY A 26 5.18 6.72 0.29
N MET A 27 5.15 7.45 1.41
CA MET A 27 4.01 8.27 1.80
C MET A 27 4.32 9.74 1.53
N PRO A 28 3.65 10.39 0.57
CA PRO A 28 3.84 11.81 0.32
C PRO A 28 3.33 12.66 1.50
N GLN A 29 4.08 13.71 1.83
CA GLN A 29 3.73 14.61 2.94
C GLN A 29 2.48 15.46 2.66
N PHE A 30 2.06 15.59 1.40
CA PHE A 30 0.85 16.34 1.02
C PHE A 30 -0.46 15.61 1.33
N LEU A 31 -0.39 14.32 1.69
CA LEU A 31 -1.58 13.56 2.08
C LEU A 31 -1.97 13.87 3.52
N SER A 32 -3.28 13.97 3.79
CA SER A 32 -3.79 14.08 5.16
C SER A 32 -3.34 12.87 6.01
N LEU A 33 -3.21 13.09 7.32
CA LEU A 33 -2.82 12.03 8.26
C LEU A 33 -3.77 10.82 8.21
N GLU A 34 -5.07 11.07 8.03
CA GLU A 34 -6.09 10.03 7.88
C GLU A 34 -5.89 9.22 6.60
N ALA A 35 -5.66 9.88 5.46
CA ALA A 35 -5.38 9.20 4.20
C ALA A 35 -4.09 8.37 4.27
N GLN A 36 -3.04 8.89 4.93
CA GLN A 36 -1.81 8.14 5.16
C GLN A 36 -2.05 6.91 6.03
N SER A 37 -2.82 7.04 7.11
CA SER A 37 -3.15 5.92 8.00
C SER A 37 -3.92 4.83 7.26
N LEU A 38 -4.96 5.22 6.53
CA LEU A 38 -5.78 4.33 5.71
C LEU A 38 -4.93 3.53 4.71
N LEU A 39 -4.06 4.21 3.96
CA LEU A 39 -3.16 3.55 3.01
C LEU A 39 -2.19 2.59 3.71
N ARG A 40 -1.69 2.90 4.90
CA ARG A 40 -0.83 1.97 5.67
C ARG A 40 -1.57 0.71 6.11
N MET A 41 -2.86 0.81 6.42
CA MET A 41 -3.67 -0.35 6.84
C MET A 41 -4.10 -1.20 5.65
N LEU A 42 -4.39 -0.59 4.50
CA LEU A 42 -4.75 -1.31 3.26
C LEU A 42 -3.55 -2.02 2.60
N PHE A 43 -2.36 -1.41 2.64
CA PHE A 43 -1.15 -2.00 2.04
C PHE A 43 -0.34 -2.87 3.01
N LYS A 44 -1.01 -3.49 4.01
CA LYS A 44 -0.36 -4.48 4.88
C LYS A 44 0.00 -5.73 4.09
N ARG A 45 1.23 -6.20 4.32
CA ARG A 45 1.79 -7.42 3.70
C ARG A 45 1.04 -8.66 4.12
N ASN A 46 0.81 -8.80 5.42
CA ASN A 46 0.02 -9.89 5.94
C ASN A 46 -1.46 -9.62 5.58
N PRO A 47 -2.09 -10.44 4.73
CA PRO A 47 -3.48 -10.23 4.35
C PRO A 47 -4.41 -10.26 5.55
N ALA A 48 -4.12 -11.05 6.60
CA ALA A 48 -4.94 -11.10 7.81
C ALA A 48 -4.93 -9.80 8.62
N ASN A 49 -3.88 -8.99 8.49
CA ASN A 49 -3.75 -7.70 9.18
C ASN A 49 -4.15 -6.52 8.28
N ARG A 50 -4.65 -6.78 7.08
CA ARG A 50 -5.11 -5.76 6.15
C ARG A 50 -6.47 -5.25 6.62
N LEU A 51 -6.68 -3.93 6.52
CA LEU A 51 -8.00 -3.36 6.72
C LEU A 51 -9.01 -4.09 5.82
N GLY A 52 -10.11 -4.57 6.40
CA GLY A 52 -11.12 -5.34 5.66
C GLY A 52 -10.90 -6.85 5.59
N ALA A 53 -9.92 -7.41 6.32
CA ALA A 53 -9.68 -8.85 6.35
C ALA A 53 -10.52 -9.62 7.39
N GLY A 54 -11.11 -8.92 8.36
CA GLY A 54 -12.02 -9.51 9.35
C GLY A 54 -13.41 -9.81 8.77
N PRO A 55 -14.21 -10.68 9.43
CA PRO A 55 -15.59 -10.99 9.02
C PRO A 55 -16.49 -9.74 8.96
N ASP A 56 -16.15 -8.69 9.72
CA ASP A 56 -16.88 -7.41 9.73
C ASP A 56 -16.26 -6.33 8.83
N GLY A 57 -15.21 -6.65 8.07
CA GLY A 57 -14.68 -5.73 7.05
C GLY A 57 -13.98 -4.46 7.58
N VAL A 58 -13.59 -4.43 8.87
CA VAL A 58 -12.77 -3.37 9.48
C VAL A 58 -11.39 -3.91 9.82
#